data_AF-A0A2X1YJD7-F1
#
_entry.id   AF-A0A2X1YJD7-F1
#
_cell.length_a   1.000
_cell.length_b   1.000
_cell.length_c   1.000
_cell.angle_alpha   90.00
_cell.angle_beta   90.00
_cell.angle_gamma   90.00
#
_symmetry.space_group_name_H-M   'P 1'
#
loop_
_entity.id
_entity.type
_entity.pdbx_description
1 polymer ?
#
loop_
_entity_poly.entity_id
_entity_poly.type
_entity_poly.pdbx_seq_one_letter_code
_entity_poly.pdbx_strand_id
1 'polypeptide(L)' 'MENLDLSYTDLAHKILSLYLTDFDKDDCLGLIEKSYASFEDEIAKVSYQKDFYLELYHGRTSAFKDFALCLLPNLLA' A
#
# COMPACT_ATOMS: atom_id res chain seq x y z
N MET A 1 16.93 -4.17 -9.11
CA MET A 1 16.17 -3.49 -10.19
C MET A 1 14.80 -4.12 -10.40
N GLU A 2 14.67 -5.46 -10.25
CA GLU A 2 13.40 -6.20 -10.47
C GLU A 2 12.13 -5.62 -9.80
N ASN A 3 12.25 -4.94 -8.66
CA ASN A 3 11.08 -4.43 -7.93
C ASN A 3 10.70 -2.97 -8.27
N LEU A 4 11.51 -2.27 -9.08
CA LEU A 4 11.28 -0.84 -9.37
C LEU A 4 10.12 -0.60 -10.34
N ASP A 5 9.76 -1.62 -11.12
CA ASP A 5 8.69 -1.55 -12.11
C ASP A 5 7.33 -2.02 -11.56
N LEU A 6 7.28 -2.38 -10.27
CA LEU A 6 6.06 -2.83 -9.62
C LEU A 6 5.18 -1.65 -9.22
N SER A 7 3.86 -1.82 -9.33
CA SER A 7 2.92 -0.90 -8.68
C SER A 7 3.07 -0.97 -7.16
N TYR A 8 2.55 0.02 -6.44
CA TYR A 8 2.57 0.01 -4.97
C TYR A 8 1.88 -1.24 -4.40
N THR A 9 0.74 -1.64 -4.97
CA THR A 9 -0.02 -2.82 -4.56
C THR A 9 0.74 -4.12 -4.84
N ASP A 10 1.40 -4.24 -5.99
CA ASP A 10 2.23 -5.41 -6.32
C ASP A 10 3.45 -5.52 -5.40
N LEU A 11 4.11 -4.40 -5.10
CA LEU A 11 5.23 -4.36 -4.17
C LEU A 11 4.77 -4.71 -2.75
N ALA A 12 3.64 -4.16 -2.31
CA ALA A 12 3.04 -4.48 -1.03
C ALA A 12 2.69 -5.97 -0.94
N HIS A 13 2.08 -6.54 -1.98
CA HIS A 13 1.80 -7.98 -2.07
C HIS A 13 3.09 -8.80 -1.97
N LYS A 14 4.11 -8.49 -2.78
CA LYS A 14 5.40 -9.19 -2.75
C LYS A 14 6.06 -9.18 -1.37
N ILE A 15 5.96 -8.07 -0.63
CA ILE A 15 6.53 -7.93 0.73
C ILE A 15 5.66 -8.65 1.77
N LEU A 16 4.35 -8.39 1.78
CA LEU A 16 3.43 -8.88 2.81
C LEU A 16 3.20 -10.39 2.71
N SER A 17 3.21 -10.98 1.52
CA SER A 17 3.09 -12.44 1.34
C SER A 17 4.26 -13.23 1.94
N LEU A 18 5.37 -12.59 2.31
CA LEU A 18 6.46 -13.23 3.05
C LEU A 18 6.09 -13.46 4.53
N TYR A 19 5.12 -12.72 5.06
CA TYR A 19 4.71 -12.74 6.47
C TYR A 19 3.28 -13.21 6.66
N LEU A 20 2.40 -12.95 5.70
CA LEU A 20 0.99 -13.37 5.69
C LEU A 20 0.85 -14.76 5.06
N THR A 21 1.55 -15.75 5.61
CA THR A 21 1.61 -17.12 5.05
C THR A 21 0.30 -17.90 5.13
N ASP A 22 -0.66 -17.40 5.92
CA ASP A 22 -1.98 -18.02 6.13
C ASP A 22 -3.02 -17.56 5.09
N PHE A 23 -2.66 -16.64 4.18
CA PHE A 23 -3.51 -16.15 3.09
C PHE A 23 -3.11 -16.79 1.77
N ASP A 24 -4.11 -17.12 0.92
CA ASP A 24 -3.84 -17.42 -0.48
C ASP A 24 -3.28 -16.17 -1.19
N LYS A 25 -2.37 -16.37 -2.15
CA LYS A 25 -1.68 -15.24 -2.81
C LYS A 25 -2.63 -14.38 -3.62
N ASP A 26 -3.56 -14.98 -4.36
CA ASP A 26 -4.48 -14.22 -5.21
C ASP A 26 -5.49 -13.45 -4.33
N ASP A 27 -5.93 -14.07 -3.22
CA ASP A 27 -6.76 -13.41 -2.21
C ASP A 27 -6.02 -12.25 -1.51
N CYS A 28 -4.73 -12.41 -1.22
CA CYS A 28 -3.89 -11.40 -0.59
C CYS A 28 -3.74 -10.14 -1.48
N LEU A 29 -3.49 -10.32 -2.77
CA LEU A 29 -3.41 -9.21 -3.71
C LEU A 29 -4.73 -8.44 -3.80
N GLY A 30 -5.85 -9.15 -3.97
CA GLY A 30 -7.18 -8.52 -4.03
C GLY A 30 -7.54 -7.74 -2.75
N LEU A 31 -7.15 -8.25 -1.59
CA LEU A 31 -7.27 -7.56 -0.30
C LEU A 31 -6.48 -6.25 -0.25
N ILE A 32 -5.25 -6.26 -0.75
CA ILE A 32 -4.36 -5.09 -0.79
C ILE A 32 -4.91 -4.03 -1.75
N GLU A 33 -5.32 -4.44 -2.97
CA GLU A 33 -5.93 -3.54 -3.94
C GLU A 33 -7.20 -2.89 -3.38
N LYS A 34 -8.09 -3.69 -2.77
CA LYS A 34 -9.30 -3.18 -2.12
C LYS A 34 -8.98 -2.20 -0.99
N SER A 35 -7.95 -2.47 -0.20
CA SER A 35 -7.54 -1.63 0.93
C SER A 35 -7.01 -0.28 0.46
N TYR A 36 -6.28 -0.23 -0.66
CA TYR A 36 -5.68 1.00 -1.17
C TYR A 36 -6.51 1.73 -2.24
N ALA A 37 -7.64 1.16 -2.68
CA ALA A 37 -8.58 1.82 -3.60
C ALA A 37 -9.17 3.15 -3.08
N SER A 38 -9.06 3.45 -1.78
CA SER A 38 -9.51 4.72 -1.20
C SER A 38 -8.51 5.87 -1.32
N PHE A 39 -7.32 5.62 -1.86
CA PHE A 39 -6.32 6.66 -2.08
C PHE A 39 -6.63 7.35 -3.41
N GLU A 40 -6.70 8.67 -3.42
CA GLU A 40 -7.22 9.44 -4.57
C GLU A 40 -6.18 9.63 -5.70
N ASP A 41 -4.91 9.81 -5.31
CA ASP A 41 -3.77 10.02 -6.21
C ASP A 41 -2.85 8.78 -6.20
N GLU A 42 -1.54 8.99 -6.26
CA GLU A 42 -0.52 7.98 -6.05
C GLU A 42 -0.47 7.60 -4.57
N ILE A 43 -0.60 6.29 -4.27
CA ILE A 43 -0.69 5.75 -2.91
C ILE A 43 0.45 6.29 -2.03
N ALA A 44 1.68 6.32 -2.54
CA ALA A 44 2.82 6.98 -1.91
C ALA A 44 3.61 7.77 -2.96
N LYS A 45 3.51 9.09 -2.90
CA LYS A 45 4.13 10.00 -3.87
C LYS A 45 5.46 10.53 -3.37
N VAL A 46 6.45 10.62 -4.26
CA VAL A 46 7.70 11.32 -3.96
C VAL A 46 7.70 12.67 -4.67
N SER A 47 7.77 13.76 -3.90
CA SER A 47 7.95 15.10 -4.44
C SER A 47 9.32 15.66 -4.12
N TYR A 48 9.82 16.52 -5.01
CA TYR A 48 11.08 17.23 -4.82
C TYR A 48 10.81 18.73 -4.79
N GLN A 49 11.33 19.40 -3.76
CA GLN A 49 11.40 20.86 -3.72
C GLN A 49 12.83 21.33 -3.49
N LYS A 50 13.28 21.27 -2.23
CA LYS A 50 14.68 21.47 -1.82
C LYS A 50 15.33 20.17 -1.34
N ASP A 51 14.48 19.19 -1.05
CA ASP A 51 14.81 17.83 -0.64
C ASP A 51 13.68 16.91 -1.13
N PHE A 52 13.84 15.61 -0.94
CA PHE A 52 12.84 14.59 -1.23
C PHE A 52 11.85 14.43 -0.09
N TYR A 53 10.56 14.47 -0.42
CA TYR A 53 9.47 14.23 0.50
C TYR A 53 8.68 13.01 0.04
N LEU A 54 8.55 12.03 0.94
CA LEU A 54 7.61 10.94 0.76
C LEU A 54 6.26 11.37 1.34
N GLU A 55 5.33 11.67 0.47
CA GLU A 55 3.99 12.13 0.82
C GLU A 55 3.11 10.93 1.17
N LEU A 56 2.81 10.79 2.46
CA LEU A 56 2.02 9.70 3.02
C LEU A 56 0.64 10.17 3.51
N TYR A 57 0.04 11.16 2.87
CA TYR A 57 -1.20 11.81 3.31
C TYR A 57 -2.30 11.84 2.22
N HIS A 58 -2.19 11.01 1.19
CA HIS A 58 -3.16 10.93 0.08
C HIS A 58 -4.31 9.93 0.36
N GLY A 59 -4.40 9.45 1.60
CA GLY A 59 -5.50 8.62 2.09
C GLY A 59 -6.65 9.43 2.70
N ARG A 60 -7.72 8.72 3.08
CA ARG A 60 -8.99 9.30 3.53
C ARG A 60 -8.90 10.24 4.74
N THR A 61 -7.91 10.08 5.62
CA THR A 61 -7.75 10.92 6.82
C THR A 61 -6.59 11.91 6.70
N SER A 62 -5.98 12.00 5.51
CA SER A 62 -4.82 12.82 5.22
C SER A 62 -3.66 12.59 6.18
N ALA A 63 -3.46 11.34 6.59
CA ALA A 63 -2.40 10.97 7.52
C ALA A 63 -1.80 9.60 7.18
N PHE A 64 -0.52 9.43 7.48
CA PHE A 64 0.23 8.19 7.19
C PHE A 64 -0.40 6.92 7.81
N LYS A 65 -1.24 7.08 8.84
CA LYS A 65 -1.94 5.97 9.48
C LYS A 65 -2.88 5.25 8.51
N ASP A 66 -3.34 5.90 7.44
CA ASP A 66 -4.24 5.32 6.45
C ASP A 66 -3.62 4.07 5.77
N PHE A 67 -2.30 4.01 5.60
CA PHE A 67 -1.63 2.86 4.99
C PHE A 67 -1.82 1.56 5.77
N ALA A 68 -1.81 1.66 7.11
CA ALA A 68 -2.03 0.52 7.98
C ALA A 68 -3.52 0.32 8.27
N LEU A 69 -4.25 1.41 8.54
CA LEU A 69 -5.64 1.35 8.99
C LEU A 69 -6.64 1.06 7.87
N CYS A 70 -6.29 1.27 6.60
CA CYS A 70 -7.09 0.77 5.48
C CYS A 70 -6.86 -0.73 5.23
N LEU A 71 -5.65 -1.26 5.49
CA LEU A 71 -5.31 -2.67 5.27
C LEU A 71 -5.77 -3.57 6.44
N LEU A 72 -5.45 -3.18 7.67
CA LEU A 72 -5.62 -3.99 8.87
C LEU A 72 -7.06 -4.53 9.06
N PRO A 73 -8.13 -3.75 8.86
CA PRO A 73 -9.50 -4.27 9.01
C PRO A 73 -9.82 -5.38 8.01
N ASN A 74 -9.24 -5.33 6.81
CA ASN A 74 -9.45 -6.36 5.80
C ASN A 74 -8.65 -7.64 6.08
N LEU A 75 -7.53 -7.56 6.82
CA LEU A 75 -6.75 -8.73 7.27
C LEU A 75 -7.36 -9.45 8.48
N LEU A 76 -8.22 -8.77 9.24
CA LEU A 76 -8.87 -9.32 10.44
C LEU A 76 -10.30 -9.84 10.16
N ALA A 77 -10.76 -9.72 8.91
CA ALA A 77 -12.12 -10.04 8.48
C ALA A 77 -12.34 -11.55 8.30
#